data_AF-A0A1B8ZJ78-F1
#
_entry.id   AF-A0A1B8ZJ78-F1
#
_cell.length_a   1.000
_cell.length_b   1.000
_cell.length_c   1.000
_cell.angle_alpha   90.00
_cell.angle_beta   90.00
_cell.angle_gamma   90.00
#
_symmetry.space_group_name_H-M   'P 1'
#
loop_
_entity.id
_entity.type
_entity.pdbx_description
1 polymer ?
#
loop_
_entity_poly.entity_id
_entity_poly.type
_entity_poly.pdbx_seq_one_letter_code
_entity_poly.pdbx_strand_id
1 'polypeptide(L)'
;MIKSFITTAAIFFGMCLVYMLLMLSETENYFTYILDDAYIHLAIARNFAQHGVWGVTEYMFSSSSSSPAFTFLLSGLIYISGNNELIPLIFNFVCTIHYLFSECILWSVLS
;
A
#
# COMPACT_ATOMS: atom_id res chain seq x y z
N MET A 1 9.43 -21.52 -18.91
CA MET A 1 9.61 -20.27 -18.13
C MET A 1 8.45 -19.97 -17.19
N ILE A 2 7.17 -20.09 -17.61
CA ILE A 2 6.00 -19.75 -16.78
C ILE A 2 5.97 -20.45 -15.40
N LYS A 3 6.40 -21.73 -15.32
CA LYS A 3 6.42 -22.49 -14.06
C LYS A 3 7.37 -21.89 -13.03
N SER A 4 8.55 -21.44 -13.46
CA SER A 4 9.56 -20.81 -12.59
C SER A 4 9.07 -19.46 -12.06
N PHE A 5 8.36 -18.68 -12.88
CA PHE A 5 7.75 -17.41 -12.48
C PHE A 5 6.65 -17.60 -11.42
N ILE A 6 5.77 -18.60 -11.61
CA ILE A 6 4.72 -18.92 -10.64
C ILE A 6 5.34 -19.39 -9.31
N THR A 7 6.41 -20.19 -9.35
CA THR A 7 7.07 -20.65 -8.11
C THR A 7 7.67 -19.50 -7.31
N THR A 8 8.33 -18.52 -7.95
CA THR A 8 8.90 -17.37 -7.25
C THR A 8 7.81 -16.46 -6.68
N ALA A 9 6.73 -16.23 -7.44
CA ALA A 9 5.58 -15.47 -6.95
C ALA A 9 4.94 -16.15 -5.73
N ALA A 10 4.75 -17.47 -5.77
CA ALA A 10 4.19 -18.24 -4.66
C ALA A 10 5.06 -18.16 -3.40
N ILE A 11 6.39 -18.24 -3.54
CA ILE A 11 7.33 -18.08 -2.43
C ILE A 11 7.22 -16.67 -1.83
N PHE A 12 7.19 -15.64 -2.68
CA PHE A 12 7.07 -14.25 -2.23
C PHE A 12 5.78 -14.00 -1.44
N PHE A 13 4.62 -14.36 -2.00
CA PHE A 13 3.33 -14.20 -1.31
C PHE A 13 3.25 -15.05 -0.04
N GLY A 14 3.81 -16.26 -0.05
CA GLY A 14 3.91 -17.12 1.12
C GLY A 14 4.69 -16.47 2.26
N MET A 15 5.85 -15.87 1.96
CA MET A 15 6.65 -15.14 2.93
C MET A 15 5.91 -13.92 3.49
N CYS A 16 5.26 -13.12 2.63
CA CYS A 16 4.44 -11.98 3.07
C CYS A 16 3.31 -12.41 4.02
N LEU A 17 2.65 -13.54 3.72
CA LEU A 17 1.58 -14.09 4.55
C LEU A 17 2.12 -14.50 5.92
N VAL A 18 3.26 -15.21 5.97
CA VAL A 18 3.91 -15.58 7.23
C VAL A 18 4.24 -14.35 8.07
N TYR A 19 4.81 -13.30 7.47
CA TYR A 19 5.09 -12.04 8.19
C TYR A 19 3.83 -11.37 8.72
N MET A 20 2.73 -11.38 7.97
CA MET A 20 1.44 -10.84 8.46
C MET A 20 0.92 -11.63 9.65
N LEU A 21 0.98 -12.97 9.62
CA LEU A 21 0.53 -13.81 10.73
C LEU A 21 1.40 -13.62 11.98
N LEU A 22 2.71 -13.49 11.81
CA LEU A 22 3.62 -13.18 12.90
C LEU A 22 3.32 -11.81 13.51
N MET A 23 3.06 -10.79 12.68
CA MET A 23 2.67 -9.48 13.17
C MET A 23 1.38 -9.55 13.99
N LEU A 24 0.33 -10.16 13.45
CA LEU A 24 -0.97 -10.31 14.13
C LEU A 24 -0.87 -11.06 15.47
N SER A 25 0.05 -12.04 15.56
CA SER A 25 0.33 -12.79 16.79
C SER A 25 0.91 -11.91 17.88
N GLU A 26 1.76 -10.95 17.53
CA GLU A 26 2.44 -10.08 18.49
C GLU A 26 1.64 -8.80 18.82
N THR A 27 0.66 -8.43 17.98
CA THR A 27 -0.08 -7.17 18.09
C THR A 27 -1.54 -7.33 18.54
N GLU A 28 -1.89 -8.40 19.26
CA GLU A 28 -3.27 -8.63 19.74
C GLU A 28 -4.33 -8.56 18.61
N ASN A 29 -3.97 -9.03 17.40
CA ASN A 29 -4.75 -8.93 16.17
C ASN A 29 -4.98 -7.52 15.60
N TYR A 30 -4.24 -6.50 16.06
CA TYR A 30 -4.28 -5.18 15.45
C TYR A 30 -3.31 -5.12 14.27
N PHE A 31 -3.81 -4.71 13.11
CA PHE A 31 -2.97 -4.53 11.94
C PHE A 31 -2.12 -3.26 12.08
N THR A 32 -0.81 -3.43 12.20
CA THR A 32 0.13 -2.32 12.32
C THR A 32 1.15 -2.36 11.19
N TYR A 33 1.38 -1.23 10.51
CA TYR A 33 2.47 -1.14 9.55
C TYR A 33 3.81 -1.14 10.29
N ILE A 34 4.76 -1.94 9.79
CA ILE A 34 6.14 -1.99 10.33
C ILE A 34 6.92 -0.71 9.94
N LEU A 35 6.48 -0.01 8.89
CA LEU A 35 7.12 1.19 8.34
C LEU A 35 6.27 2.42 8.65
N ASP A 36 6.88 3.41 9.31
CA ASP A 36 6.24 4.68 9.67
C ASP A 36 5.76 5.49 8.46
N ASP A 37 6.42 5.33 7.30
CA ASP A 37 6.06 6.05 6.08
C ASP A 37 4.59 5.84 5.68
N ALA A 38 4.05 4.64 5.85
CA ALA A 38 2.64 4.35 5.54
C ALA A 38 1.69 5.20 6.39
N TYR A 39 2.03 5.40 7.67
CA TYR A 39 1.26 6.24 8.58
C TYR A 39 1.40 7.73 8.26
N ILE A 40 2.60 8.19 7.87
CA ILE A 40 2.82 9.58 7.44
C ILE A 40 1.96 9.90 6.21
N HIS A 41 1.95 9.02 5.21
CA HIS A 41 1.12 9.19 4.02
C HIS A 41 -0.38 9.18 4.36
N LEU A 42 -0.83 8.28 5.22
CA LEU A 42 -2.22 8.23 5.70
C LEU A 42 -2.62 9.51 6.45
N ALA A 43 -1.76 10.03 7.32
CA ALA A 43 -2.03 11.25 8.09
C ALA A 43 -2.17 12.47 7.17
N ILE A 44 -1.24 12.64 6.22
CA ILE A 44 -1.31 13.74 5.24
C ILE A 44 -2.54 13.60 4.34
N ALA A 45 -2.82 12.38 3.87
CA ALA A 45 -3.96 12.12 2.99
C ALA A 45 -5.31 12.35 3.70
N ARG A 46 -5.41 12.02 4.99
CA ARG A 46 -6.59 12.28 5.83
C ARG A 46 -6.80 13.78 6.02
N ASN A 47 -5.77 14.52 6.40
CA ASN A 47 -5.87 15.97 6.59
C ASN A 47 -6.20 16.68 5.28
N PHE A 48 -5.66 16.22 4.16
CA PHE A 48 -6.00 16.76 2.86
C PHE A 48 -7.46 16.47 2.48
N ALA A 49 -7.95 15.26 2.75
CA ALA A 49 -9.34 14.88 2.46
C ALA A 49 -10.36 15.60 3.34
N GLN A 50 -10.05 15.85 4.62
CA GLN A 50 -10.99 16.41 5.59
C GLN A 50 -10.89 17.93 5.75
N HIS A 51 -9.69 18.49 5.71
CA HIS A 51 -9.43 19.90 6.02
C HIS A 51 -8.82 20.67 4.82
N GLY A 52 -8.48 19.99 3.73
CA GLY A 52 -7.80 20.60 2.58
C GLY A 52 -6.35 21.01 2.87
N VAL A 53 -5.79 20.58 4.00
CA VAL A 53 -4.43 20.93 4.43
C VAL A 53 -3.48 19.79 4.11
N TRP A 54 -2.46 20.09 3.30
CA TRP A 54 -1.42 19.14 2.93
C TRP A 54 -0.31 19.11 4.00
N GLY A 55 -0.56 18.37 5.09
CA GLY A 55 0.38 18.24 6.19
C GLY A 55 0.00 17.12 7.15
N VAL A 56 0.96 16.69 7.98
CA VAL A 56 0.73 15.66 9.00
C VAL A 56 -0.20 16.17 10.10
N THR A 57 -0.24 17.49 10.31
CA THR A 57 -1.19 18.17 11.20
C THR A 57 -2.13 19.08 10.42
N GLU A 58 -3.32 19.32 10.97
CA GLU A 58 -4.33 20.22 10.37
C GLU A 58 -3.91 21.70 10.38
N TYR A 59 -2.88 22.07 11.16
CA TYR A 59 -2.47 23.45 11.38
C TYR A 59 -1.31 23.91 10.51
N MET A 60 -0.54 23.00 9.90
CA MET A 60 0.68 23.37 9.19
C MET A 60 0.94 22.48 7.98
N PHE A 61 1.22 23.13 6.85
CA PHE A 61 1.69 22.46 5.63
C PHE A 61 3.03 21.78 5.90
N SER A 62 3.17 20.52 5.51
CA SER A 62 4.38 19.74 5.74
C SER A 62 4.77 18.96 4.49
N SER A 63 5.92 19.29 3.89
CA SER A 63 6.51 18.60 2.74
C SER A 63 7.33 17.36 3.14
N SER A 64 6.89 16.60 4.14
CA SER A 64 7.59 15.39 4.60
C SER A 64 7.33 14.16 3.73
N SER A 65 6.65 14.31 2.59
CA SER A 65 6.31 13.19 1.71
C SER A 65 7.23 13.14 0.50
N SER A 66 8.09 12.13 0.44
CA SER A 66 8.95 11.83 -0.72
C SER A 66 8.15 11.42 -1.96
N SER A 67 6.87 11.03 -1.78
CA SER A 67 5.94 10.63 -2.84
C SER A 67 4.60 11.40 -2.77
N PRO A 68 4.55 12.68 -3.17
CA PRO A 68 3.35 13.50 -3.07
C PRO A 68 2.19 12.97 -3.92
N ALA A 69 2.49 12.43 -5.12
CA ALA A 69 1.48 11.86 -6.02
C ALA A 69 0.76 10.66 -5.42
N PHE A 70 1.49 9.78 -4.71
CA PHE A 70 0.90 8.65 -3.99
C PHE A 70 -0.03 9.12 -2.87
N THR A 71 0.39 10.15 -2.12
CA THR A 71 -0.41 10.76 -1.04
C THR A 71 -1.69 11.39 -1.56
N PHE A 72 -1.65 12.02 -2.74
CA PHE A 72 -2.85 12.59 -3.40
C PHE A 72 -3.85 11.50 -3.78
N LEU A 73 -3.37 10.40 -4.40
CA LEU A 73 -4.21 9.25 -4.74
C LEU A 73 -4.83 8.61 -3.49
N LEU A 74 -4.04 8.44 -2.42
CA LEU A 74 -4.55 7.98 -1.13
C LEU A 74 -5.64 8.89 -0.57
N SER A 75 -5.47 10.21 -0.68
CA SER A 75 -6.47 11.15 -0.18
C SER A 75 -7.81 11.02 -0.91
N GLY A 76 -7.79 10.85 -2.23
CA GLY A 76 -8.99 10.55 -3.01
C GLY A 76 -9.64 9.22 -2.60
N LEU A 77 -8.84 8.19 -2.33
CA LEU A 77 -9.33 6.89 -1.84
C LEU A 77 -9.93 6.99 -0.43
N ILE A 78 -9.31 7.75 0.48
CA ILE A 78 -9.84 8.01 1.83
C ILE A 78 -11.14 8.79 1.77
N TYR A 79 -11.26 9.76 0.85
CA TYR A 79 -12.49 10.52 0.66
C TYR A 79 -13.66 9.63 0.26
N ILE A 80 -13.42 8.61 -0.57
CA ILE A 80 -14.47 7.69 -1.06
C ILE A 80 -14.73 6.53 -0.09
N SER A 81 -13.66 5.91 0.43
CA SER A 81 -13.73 4.67 1.21
C SER A 81 -13.81 4.90 2.73
N GLY A 82 -13.67 6.14 3.19
CA GLY A 82 -13.54 6.47 4.60
C GLY A 82 -12.14 6.19 5.16
N ASN A 83 -11.95 6.52 6.43
CA ASN A 83 -10.64 6.46 7.07
C ASN A 83 -10.27 5.03 7.51
N ASN A 84 -9.74 4.24 6.57
CA ASN A 84 -9.28 2.88 6.81
C ASN A 84 -7.77 2.76 6.69
N GLU A 85 -7.14 2.14 7.69
CA GLU A 85 -5.70 1.90 7.72
C GLU A 85 -5.25 0.88 6.65
N LEU A 86 -6.17 0.08 6.11
CA LEU A 86 -5.90 -0.92 5.08
C LEU A 86 -5.76 -0.33 3.66
N ILE A 87 -6.05 0.96 3.46
CA ILE A 87 -6.05 1.60 2.13
C ILE A 87 -4.68 1.49 1.42
N PRO A 88 -3.53 1.83 2.06
CA PRO A 88 -2.22 1.67 1.45
C PRO A 88 -1.91 0.22 1.08
N LEU A 89 -2.28 -0.73 1.93
CA LEU A 89 -2.08 -2.17 1.69
C LEU A 89 -2.85 -2.63 0.45
N ILE A 90 -4.14 -2.31 0.37
CA ILE A 90 -5.00 -2.68 -0.76
C ILE A 90 -4.47 -2.06 -2.05
N PHE A 91 -4.08 -0.79 -2.01
CA PHE A 91 -3.55 -0.10 -3.18
C PHE A 91 -2.25 -0.76 -3.68
N ASN A 92 -1.30 -1.04 -2.79
CA ASN A 92 -0.05 -1.72 -3.15
C ASN A 92 -0.31 -3.14 -3.69
N PHE A 93 -1.29 -3.85 -3.12
CA PHE A 93 -1.67 -5.18 -3.58
C PHE A 93 -2.22 -5.14 -5.02
N VAL A 94 -3.09 -4.17 -5.33
CA VAL A 94 -3.63 -3.97 -6.68
C VAL A 94 -2.52 -3.63 -7.67
N CYS A 95 -1.60 -2.72 -7.33
CA CYS A 95 -0.45 -2.39 -8.17
C CYS A 95 0.45 -3.62 -8.43
N THR A 96 0.68 -4.44 -7.41
CA THR A 96 1.48 -5.66 -7.52
C THR A 96 0.83 -6.67 -8.45
N ILE A 97 -0.48 -6.91 -8.32
CA ILE A 97 -1.23 -7.80 -9.21
C ILE A 97 -1.18 -7.29 -10.65
N HIS A 98 -1.39 -5.98 -10.85
CA HIS A 98 -1.36 -5.39 -12.19
C HIS A 98 0.00 -5.60 -12.86
N TYR A 99 1.09 -5.34 -12.13
CA TYR A 99 2.44 -5.55 -12.63
C TYR A 99 2.70 -7.02 -12.99
N LEU A 100 2.33 -7.94 -12.09
CA LEU A 100 2.52 -9.38 -12.29
C LEU A 100 1.71 -9.89 -13.49
N PHE A 101 0.51 -9.35 -13.70
CA PHE A 101 -0.33 -9.65 -14.84
C PHE A 101 0.26 -9.13 -16.16
N SER A 102 0.77 -7.90 -16.18
CA SER A 102 1.42 -7.34 -17.38
C SER A 102 2.67 -8.12 -17.79
N GLU A 103 3.50 -8.53 -16.83
CA GLU A 103 4.67 -9.38 -17.08
C GLU A 103 4.25 -10.75 -17.62
N CYS A 104 3.23 -11.38 -17.01
CA CYS A 104 2.71 -12.67 -17.46
C CYS A 104 2.24 -12.64 -18.93
N ILE A 105 1.51 -11.58 -19.32
CA ILE A 105 1.05 -11.38 -20.71
C ILE A 105 2.22 -11.13 -21.65
N LEU A 106 3.17 -10.28 -21.27
CA LEU A 106 4.33 -9.97 -22.10
C LEU A 106 5.10 -11.26 -22.45
N TRP A 107 5.28 -12.13 -21.46
CA TRP A 107 5.92 -13.43 -21.64
C TRP A 107 5.11 -14.41 -22.48
N SER A 108 3.78 -14.36 -22.46
CA SER A 108 2.96 -15.22 -23.32
C SER A 108 2.89 -14.76 -24.78
N VAL A 109 3.14 -13.47 -25.05
CA VAL A 109 3.15 -12.91 -26.42
C VAL A 109 4.52 -13.08 -27.09
N LEU A 110 5.60 -13.10 -26.31
CA LEU A 110 6.97 -13.23 -26.83
C LEU A 110 7.47 -14.68 -26.98
N SER A 111 6.73 -15.68 -26.47
CA SER A 111 7.07 -17.12 -26.55
C SER A 111 6.30 -17.84 -27.65
#